data_AF-A0AAN7RNG9-F1
#
_entry.id   AF-A0AAN7RNG9-F1
#
_cell.length_a   1.000
_cell.length_b   1.000
_cell.length_c   1.000
_cell.angle_alpha   90.00
_cell.angle_beta   90.00
_cell.angle_gamma   90.00
#
_symmetry.space_group_name_H-M   'P 1'
#
loop_
_entity.id
_entity.type
_entity.pdbx_description
1 polymer ?
#
loop_
_entity_poly.entity_id
_entity_poly.type
_entity_poly.pdbx_seq_one_letter_code
_entity_poly.pdbx_strand_id
1 'polypeptide(L)'
;MEFQRLGSILSLAAVVSLLCWPSTVIAGDIVHDDDVAPKKPGCENDFVLVKVQTWVGGVESSEFVGVGARFGVPIVSKEKNANQTRLALSDPRDCCSMPKNKLTNEVIMVHRGKCKFTVKANYAEAAGASAVLIINNEKELYKMVCDPDETELDIQIPAVMLPQEAGASLEKMLMNSSSVSVQLYSPRRPLVDIAEVFLWLMAVGTILCASYWSAWTAREAAIEQDKLLKDAVDEISDDGVVRPSGVVEISTISAVLFVVVASCFLIILYKLMSSWFLDLLVVLFCIGGVEGLQTCLVALLSRWLRGTAESYIKVPLFGAVSYLTLAVAPFCIVSAVVWAVYRNHSFAWIGQDVLGIALIITVLQIVRIPNLKVGTVLLGCAFFYDIFWVFVSKKMFHESVMIVVARGDKSGEDGIPMLLKIPRLFDPWGGYSIIGFGDILLPGLLIAFSLRYDWLANKNLRAGYFLWAMFAYGLGLLITYVALNLMDGHGQPALLYIVPFTLGTLLLLGKKRGDLKTLWTKGEPQRPCPHVRLHSSSSSKFEDEK
;
A
#
# COMPACT_ATOMS: atom_id res chain seq x y z
N MET A 1 -39.61 15.76 10.04
CA MET A 1 -38.39 16.58 10.26
C MET A 1 -37.53 16.08 11.43
N GLU A 2 -38.08 15.32 12.39
CA GLU A 2 -37.32 14.84 13.56
C GLU A 2 -36.43 13.61 13.31
N PHE A 3 -36.83 12.67 12.44
CA PHE A 3 -36.02 11.47 12.14
C PHE A 3 -34.69 11.77 11.42
N GLN A 4 -34.63 12.83 10.61
CA GLN A 4 -33.39 13.28 9.96
C GLN A 4 -32.43 13.97 10.93
N ARG A 5 -32.97 14.67 11.95
CA ARG A 5 -32.14 15.21 13.04
C ARG A 5 -31.60 14.09 13.91
N LEU A 6 -32.42 13.09 14.24
CA LEU A 6 -31.99 11.95 15.05
C LEU A 6 -30.88 11.13 14.37
N GLY A 7 -31.00 10.87 13.06
CA GLY A 7 -29.96 10.18 12.29
C GLY A 7 -28.66 10.98 12.17
N SER A 8 -28.75 12.29 12.01
CA SER A 8 -27.57 13.17 11.95
C SER A 8 -26.91 13.34 13.32
N ILE A 9 -27.68 13.31 14.42
CA ILE A 9 -27.18 13.34 15.80
C ILE A 9 -26.53 12.00 16.15
N LEU A 10 -27.10 10.87 15.74
CA LEU A 10 -26.51 9.54 15.92
C LEU A 10 -25.20 9.37 15.13
N SER A 11 -25.14 9.88 13.89
CA SER A 11 -23.88 9.84 13.12
C SER A 11 -22.82 10.78 13.71
N LEU A 12 -23.22 11.96 14.19
CA LEU A 12 -22.31 12.88 14.86
C LEU A 12 -21.85 12.31 16.19
N ALA A 13 -22.72 11.64 16.95
CA ALA A 13 -22.40 10.99 18.21
C ALA A 13 -21.52 9.75 18.03
N ALA A 14 -21.65 9.02 16.92
CA ALA A 14 -20.75 7.92 16.57
C ALA A 14 -19.36 8.44 16.19
N VAL A 15 -19.28 9.52 15.39
CA VAL A 15 -18.01 10.18 15.02
C VAL A 15 -17.34 10.82 16.25
N VAL A 16 -18.12 11.44 17.13
CA VAL A 16 -17.63 12.01 18.39
C VAL A 16 -17.25 10.91 19.38
N SER A 17 -17.96 9.78 19.46
CA SER A 17 -17.54 8.65 20.31
C SER A 17 -16.25 8.00 19.82
N LEU A 18 -16.01 7.96 18.50
CA LEU A 18 -14.75 7.54 17.89
C LEU A 18 -13.60 8.54 18.14
N LEU A 19 -13.91 9.85 18.24
CA LEU A 19 -12.92 10.90 18.52
C LEU A 19 -12.67 11.13 20.03
N CYS A 20 -13.65 10.80 20.89
CA CYS A 20 -13.62 11.03 22.34
C CYS A 20 -13.15 9.82 23.16
N TRP A 21 -12.70 8.75 22.51
CA TRP A 21 -11.74 7.83 23.11
C TRP A 21 -10.34 8.19 22.63
N PRO A 22 -9.67 9.18 23.23
CA PRO A 22 -8.23 9.21 23.14
C PRO A 22 -7.78 8.02 23.98
N SER A 23 -7.57 6.87 23.34
CA SER A 23 -6.50 6.00 23.79
C SER A 23 -5.31 6.94 23.92
N THR A 24 -4.79 7.13 25.13
CA THR A 24 -3.56 7.87 25.33
C THR A 24 -2.46 7.06 24.64
N VAL A 25 -2.23 7.32 23.35
CA VAL A 25 -1.27 6.57 22.55
C VAL A 25 0.10 7.21 22.79
N ILE A 26 0.90 6.52 23.58
CA ILE A 26 2.30 6.83 23.79
C ILE A 26 3.06 6.26 22.59
N ALA A 27 3.95 7.04 21.99
CA ALA A 27 4.90 6.52 20.99
C ALA A 27 5.67 5.34 21.60
N GLY A 28 5.39 4.14 21.11
CA GLY A 28 5.88 2.87 21.64
C GLY A 28 6.89 2.18 20.72
N ASP A 29 7.71 1.32 21.29
CA ASP A 29 8.46 0.33 20.53
C ASP A 29 7.49 -0.65 19.84
N ILE A 30 7.91 -1.37 18.80
CA ILE A 30 7.13 -2.51 18.32
C ILE A 30 7.22 -3.59 19.40
N VAL A 31 6.31 -3.53 20.36
CA VAL A 31 6.11 -4.55 21.39
C VAL A 31 5.31 -5.67 20.74
N HIS A 32 5.98 -6.77 20.41
CA HIS A 32 5.26 -8.01 20.14
C HIS A 32 4.92 -8.65 21.48
N ASP A 33 3.76 -8.31 22.05
CA ASP A 33 3.25 -9.10 23.18
C ASP A 33 3.01 -10.54 22.69
N ASP A 34 3.42 -11.48 23.51
CA ASP A 34 3.26 -12.90 23.23
C ASP A 34 2.40 -13.47 24.35
N ASP A 35 1.10 -13.51 24.11
CA ASP A 35 0.10 -14.00 25.08
C ASP A 35 0.29 -15.49 25.42
N VAL A 36 1.14 -16.22 24.68
CA VAL A 36 1.35 -17.66 24.82
C VAL A 36 2.46 -17.97 25.82
N ALA A 37 3.47 -17.10 25.95
CA ALA A 37 4.60 -17.36 26.83
C ALA A 37 4.29 -16.94 28.30
N PRO A 38 4.65 -17.75 29.31
CA PRO A 38 4.36 -17.46 30.71
C PRO A 38 5.08 -16.18 31.16
N LYS A 39 4.33 -15.24 31.75
CA LYS A 39 4.89 -14.05 32.44
C LYS A 39 5.25 -14.48 33.87
N LYS A 40 6.51 -14.28 34.27
CA LYS A 40 7.06 -14.66 35.58
C LYS A 40 8.02 -13.58 36.07
N PRO A 41 8.20 -13.38 37.39
CA PRO A 41 9.16 -12.40 37.91
C PRO A 41 10.56 -12.59 37.29
N GLY A 42 11.07 -11.53 36.65
CA GLY A 42 12.37 -11.54 35.93
C GLY A 42 12.32 -12.01 34.47
N CYS A 43 11.15 -12.41 33.98
CA CYS A 43 10.91 -12.82 32.60
C CYS A 43 9.58 -12.26 32.06
N GLU A 44 9.47 -10.95 32.06
CA GLU A 44 8.26 -10.22 31.67
C GLU A 44 8.53 -9.15 30.62
N ASN A 45 9.76 -9.04 30.12
CA ASN A 45 10.09 -8.06 29.10
C ASN A 45 9.35 -8.38 27.80
N ASP A 46 8.98 -7.32 27.11
CA ASP A 46 8.44 -7.39 25.77
C ASP A 46 9.53 -7.71 24.75
N PHE A 47 9.15 -8.41 23.68
CA PHE A 47 10.03 -8.60 22.54
C PHE A 47 10.14 -7.28 21.77
N VAL A 48 11.30 -6.65 21.87
CA VAL A 48 11.64 -5.44 21.12
C VAL A 48 12.71 -5.73 20.07
N LEU A 49 12.62 -5.07 18.92
CA LEU A 49 13.69 -5.08 17.93
C LEU A 49 14.87 -4.25 18.46
N VAL A 50 16.09 -4.72 18.22
CA VAL A 50 17.31 -4.05 18.70
C VAL A 50 18.23 -3.79 17.53
N LYS A 51 18.66 -2.54 17.36
CA LYS A 51 19.77 -2.19 16.49
C LYS A 51 21.09 -2.47 17.19
N VAL A 52 21.96 -3.17 16.49
CA VAL A 52 23.32 -3.48 16.90
C VAL A 52 24.26 -2.75 15.95
N GLN A 53 24.59 -1.51 16.31
CA GLN A 53 25.53 -0.69 15.55
C GLN A 53 26.95 -1.12 15.89
N THR A 54 27.77 -1.39 14.87
CA THR A 54 29.15 -1.84 15.07
C THR A 54 30.16 -0.76 14.77
N TRP A 55 31.30 -0.83 15.45
CA TRP A 55 32.42 0.09 15.34
C TRP A 55 33.72 -0.69 15.31
N VAL A 56 34.52 -0.49 14.26
CA VAL A 56 35.82 -1.15 14.07
C VAL A 56 36.93 -0.11 14.17
N GLY A 57 37.81 -0.24 15.16
CA GLY A 57 38.87 0.75 15.38
C GLY A 57 38.36 2.18 15.63
N GLY A 58 37.16 2.33 16.19
CA GLY A 58 36.53 3.62 16.44
C GLY A 58 35.83 4.25 15.22
N VAL A 59 35.74 3.54 14.08
CA VAL A 59 34.97 3.97 12.90
C VAL A 59 33.68 3.17 12.80
N GLU A 60 32.58 3.87 12.54
CA GLU A 60 31.26 3.27 12.35
C GLU A 60 31.28 2.30 11.16
N SER A 61 30.69 1.13 11.35
CA SER A 61 30.66 0.04 10.36
C SER A 61 29.23 -0.47 10.17
N SER A 62 29.06 -1.77 9.91
CA SER A 62 27.75 -2.38 9.65
C SER A 62 26.77 -2.25 10.81
N GLU A 63 25.48 -2.11 10.48
CA GLU A 63 24.38 -2.19 11.43
C GLU A 63 23.66 -3.53 11.27
N PHE A 64 23.30 -4.17 12.39
CA PHE A 64 22.50 -5.40 12.38
C PHE A 64 21.21 -5.23 13.18
N VAL A 65 20.19 -6.00 12.82
CA VAL A 65 18.90 -6.04 13.54
C VAL A 65 18.79 -7.36 14.31
N GLY A 66 18.55 -7.23 15.62
CA GLY A 66 18.30 -8.32 16.55
C GLY A 66 16.96 -8.21 17.25
N VAL A 67 16.68 -9.16 18.15
CA VAL A 67 15.48 -9.19 19.00
C VAL A 67 15.89 -9.38 20.46
N GLY A 68 15.33 -8.57 21.36
CA GLY A 68 15.54 -8.67 22.80
C GLY A 68 14.93 -9.95 23.41
N ALA A 69 15.41 -10.36 24.58
CA ALA A 69 14.83 -11.46 25.34
C ALA A 69 13.67 -11.01 26.26
N ARG A 70 12.83 -11.96 26.69
CA ARG A 70 11.86 -11.72 27.78
C ARG A 70 12.51 -11.51 29.15
N PHE A 71 13.75 -11.93 29.33
CA PHE A 71 14.50 -11.80 30.58
C PHE A 71 15.62 -10.77 30.43
N GLY A 72 16.23 -10.40 31.56
CA GLY A 72 17.31 -9.42 31.57
C GLY A 72 16.82 -7.98 31.72
N VAL A 73 17.74 -7.02 31.60
CA VAL A 73 17.39 -5.60 31.61
C VAL A 73 16.85 -5.17 30.25
N PRO A 74 15.76 -4.37 30.19
CA PRO A 74 15.24 -3.83 28.95
C PRO A 74 16.26 -2.98 28.18
N ILE A 75 16.22 -3.07 26.85
CA ILE A 75 17.11 -2.29 25.97
C ILE A 75 16.71 -0.82 26.00
N VAL A 76 17.71 0.07 26.06
CA VAL A 76 17.47 1.52 26.04
C VAL A 76 16.93 1.98 24.68
N SER A 77 15.93 2.87 24.70
CA SER A 77 15.25 3.29 23.47
C SER A 77 15.93 4.44 22.71
N LYS A 78 16.92 5.10 23.33
CA LYS A 78 17.63 6.24 22.72
C LYS A 78 19.09 5.85 22.50
N GLU A 79 19.55 6.01 21.28
CA GLU A 79 20.95 5.79 20.88
C GLU A 79 21.94 6.55 21.78
N LYS A 80 21.66 7.82 22.10
CA LYS A 80 22.50 8.65 22.99
C LYS A 80 22.70 8.09 24.40
N ASN A 81 21.82 7.18 24.83
CA ASN A 81 21.89 6.55 26.14
C ASN A 81 22.53 5.14 26.06
N ALA A 82 22.80 4.64 24.85
CA ALA A 82 23.44 3.36 24.63
C ALA A 82 24.95 3.53 24.64
N ASN A 83 25.63 2.80 25.52
CA ASN A 83 27.08 2.86 25.63
C ASN A 83 27.74 2.02 24.53
N GLN A 84 28.71 2.60 23.84
CA GLN A 84 29.62 1.85 22.98
C GLN A 84 30.51 0.96 23.85
N THR A 85 30.37 -0.35 23.70
CA THR A 85 31.02 -1.35 24.55
C THR A 85 31.81 -2.34 23.70
N ARG A 86 32.98 -2.76 24.17
CA ARG A 86 33.83 -3.70 23.42
C ARG A 86 33.14 -5.06 23.32
N LEU A 87 33.25 -5.68 22.15
CA LEU A 87 32.69 -6.99 21.87
C LEU A 87 33.76 -8.07 22.10
N ALA A 88 33.40 -9.12 22.84
CA ALA A 88 34.25 -10.27 23.10
C ALA A 88 33.55 -11.57 22.70
N LEU A 89 34.29 -12.49 22.08
CA LEU A 89 33.77 -13.84 21.81
C LEU A 89 33.93 -14.73 23.06
N SER A 90 32.90 -15.51 23.37
CA SER A 90 32.96 -16.48 24.49
C SER A 90 33.88 -17.67 24.21
N ASP A 91 34.60 -18.13 25.25
CA ASP A 91 35.27 -19.45 25.29
C ASP A 91 34.85 -20.18 26.58
N PRO A 92 34.04 -21.25 26.52
CA PRO A 92 33.55 -21.91 25.30
C PRO A 92 32.50 -21.07 24.56
N ARG A 93 32.45 -21.25 23.23
CA ARG A 93 31.57 -20.52 22.30
C ARG A 93 30.08 -20.57 22.64
N ASP A 94 29.64 -21.58 23.36
CA ASP A 94 28.23 -21.78 23.75
C ASP A 94 27.87 -21.10 25.08
N CYS A 95 28.85 -20.65 25.87
CA CYS A 95 28.64 -20.08 27.21
C CYS A 95 27.76 -20.97 28.11
N CYS A 96 27.85 -22.30 27.97
CA CYS A 96 27.14 -23.25 28.83
C CYS A 96 27.91 -23.60 30.11
N SER A 97 29.11 -23.02 30.26
CA SER A 97 29.93 -23.01 31.46
C SER A 97 30.62 -21.65 31.56
N MET A 98 31.20 -21.36 32.73
CA MET A 98 31.93 -20.11 32.97
C MET A 98 32.95 -19.82 31.84
N PRO A 99 32.83 -18.67 31.15
CA PRO A 99 33.80 -18.24 30.16
C PRO A 99 35.21 -18.13 30.77
N LYS A 100 36.23 -18.61 30.05
CA LYS A 100 37.64 -18.45 30.47
C LYS A 100 38.11 -17.00 30.39
N ASN A 101 37.47 -16.22 29.52
CA ASN A 101 37.79 -14.82 29.29
C ASN A 101 37.18 -14.01 30.43
N LYS A 102 38.01 -13.38 31.27
CA LYS A 102 37.51 -12.45 32.30
C LYS A 102 37.10 -11.15 31.62
N LEU A 103 35.81 -10.84 31.64
CA LEU A 103 35.27 -9.65 30.98
C LEU A 103 35.29 -8.46 31.93
N THR A 104 35.53 -7.27 31.40
CA THR A 104 35.45 -6.01 32.13
C THR A 104 34.42 -5.12 31.46
N ASN A 105 33.14 -5.39 31.72
CA ASN A 105 32.01 -4.63 31.17
C ASN A 105 31.92 -4.69 29.63
N GLU A 106 32.39 -5.79 29.04
CA GLU A 106 32.35 -6.07 27.60
C GLU A 106 31.04 -6.79 27.24
N VAL A 107 30.57 -6.60 26.00
CA VAL A 107 29.45 -7.38 25.47
C VAL A 107 29.98 -8.72 25.02
N ILE A 108 29.41 -9.81 25.52
CA ILE A 108 29.85 -11.16 25.17
C ILE A 108 28.98 -11.74 24.06
N MET A 109 29.64 -12.32 23.06
CA MET A 109 29.01 -12.99 21.93
C MET A 109 29.06 -14.51 22.13
N VAL A 110 27.90 -15.16 22.01
CA VAL A 110 27.70 -16.59 22.31
C VAL A 110 26.87 -17.25 21.23
N HIS A 111 27.09 -18.53 20.96
CA HIS A 111 26.28 -19.31 20.02
C HIS A 111 25.09 -19.98 20.70
N ARG A 112 23.94 -20.02 20.01
CA ARG A 112 22.77 -20.81 20.40
C ARG A 112 23.10 -22.32 20.39
N GLY A 113 22.50 -23.05 21.33
CA GLY A 113 22.58 -24.51 21.43
C GLY A 113 23.15 -25.01 22.76
N LYS A 114 23.10 -26.34 22.97
CA LYS A 114 23.59 -27.11 24.13
C LYS A 114 22.97 -26.81 25.51
N CYS A 115 22.61 -25.57 25.81
CA CYS A 115 21.96 -25.16 27.05
C CYS A 115 20.93 -24.04 26.78
N LYS A 116 20.12 -23.73 27.81
CA LYS A 116 19.05 -22.72 27.76
C LYS A 116 19.61 -21.30 27.61
N PHE A 117 18.79 -20.36 27.12
CA PHE A 117 19.19 -18.96 26.92
C PHE A 117 19.50 -18.23 28.23
N THR A 118 18.68 -18.45 29.25
CA THR A 118 18.84 -17.96 30.63
C THR A 118 20.16 -18.40 31.24
N VAL A 119 20.54 -19.67 31.05
CA VAL A 119 21.82 -20.23 31.52
C VAL A 119 23.01 -19.51 30.88
N LYS A 120 22.94 -19.22 29.57
CA LYS A 120 23.99 -18.46 28.87
C LYS A 120 24.12 -17.05 29.44
N ALA A 121 23.00 -16.38 29.70
CA ALA A 121 22.97 -15.04 30.26
C ALA A 121 23.53 -15.00 31.70
N ASN A 122 23.19 -15.98 32.54
CA ASN A 122 23.72 -16.09 33.90
C ASN A 122 25.25 -16.26 33.91
N TYR A 123 25.79 -17.13 33.05
CA TYR A 123 27.25 -17.30 32.96
C TYR A 123 27.96 -16.07 32.37
N ALA A 124 27.33 -15.40 31.40
CA ALA A 124 27.82 -14.15 30.85
C ALA A 124 27.91 -13.05 31.91
N GLU A 125 26.84 -12.87 32.69
CA GLU A 125 26.78 -11.92 33.79
C GLU A 125 27.80 -12.23 34.88
N ALA A 126 27.87 -13.50 35.32
CA ALA A 126 28.86 -13.95 36.29
C ALA A 126 30.32 -13.71 35.83
N ALA A 127 30.56 -13.73 34.52
CA ALA A 127 31.86 -13.42 33.92
C ALA A 127 32.17 -11.91 33.83
N GLY A 128 31.22 -11.03 34.20
CA GLY A 128 31.37 -9.57 34.16
C GLY A 128 31.00 -8.93 32.83
N ALA A 129 30.17 -9.59 32.01
CA ALA A 129 29.64 -9.02 30.78
C ALA A 129 28.67 -7.87 31.05
N SER A 130 28.59 -6.91 30.13
CA SER A 130 27.62 -5.81 30.17
C SER A 130 26.33 -6.11 29.40
N ALA A 131 26.38 -7.03 28.44
CA ALA A 131 25.26 -7.56 27.68
C ALA A 131 25.65 -8.91 27.05
N VAL A 132 24.67 -9.69 26.62
CA VAL A 132 24.90 -10.94 25.87
C VAL A 132 24.26 -10.88 24.47
N LEU A 133 25.07 -11.13 23.44
CA LEU A 133 24.63 -11.31 22.05
C LEU A 133 24.61 -12.80 21.70
N ILE A 134 23.42 -13.36 21.50
CA ILE A 134 23.22 -14.76 21.16
C ILE A 134 23.07 -14.90 19.64
N ILE A 135 24.03 -15.55 18.99
CA ILE A 135 23.99 -15.87 17.55
C ILE A 135 23.09 -17.08 17.35
N ASN A 136 22.06 -16.91 16.52
CA ASN A 136 21.16 -17.99 16.16
C ASN A 136 21.84 -19.02 15.25
N ASN A 137 21.37 -20.27 15.30
CA ASN A 137 21.79 -21.36 14.40
C ASN A 137 20.92 -21.45 13.14
N GLU A 138 19.89 -20.61 13.03
CA GLU A 138 18.96 -20.51 11.91
C GLU A 138 19.02 -19.09 11.31
N LYS A 139 18.49 -18.94 10.09
CA LYS A 139 18.46 -17.66 9.37
C LYS A 139 17.49 -16.66 10.01
N GLU A 140 16.39 -17.13 10.57
CA GLU A 140 15.37 -16.27 11.17
C GLU A 140 15.73 -15.85 12.59
N LEU A 141 15.10 -14.78 13.08
CA LEU A 141 15.16 -14.39 14.49
C LEU A 141 14.25 -15.29 15.32
N TYR A 142 14.75 -15.77 16.45
CA TYR A 142 13.99 -16.61 17.38
C TYR A 142 13.70 -15.84 18.68
N LYS A 143 12.45 -15.90 19.13
CA LYS A 143 12.01 -15.27 20.38
C LYS A 143 12.56 -16.03 21.60
N MET A 144 13.43 -15.38 22.38
CA MET A 144 13.98 -15.98 23.60
C MET A 144 12.97 -15.88 24.76
N VAL A 145 12.31 -17.00 25.05
CA VAL A 145 11.38 -17.18 26.18
C VAL A 145 12.05 -17.93 27.33
N CYS A 146 11.48 -17.81 28.53
CA CYS A 146 11.89 -18.58 29.70
C CYS A 146 11.13 -19.90 29.79
N ASP A 147 11.75 -20.89 30.43
CA ASP A 147 11.15 -22.21 30.56
C ASP A 147 10.07 -22.25 31.67
N PRO A 148 9.02 -23.08 31.56
CA PRO A 148 8.02 -23.26 32.61
C PRO A 148 8.60 -23.78 33.92
N ASP A 149 9.70 -24.52 33.88
CA ASP A 149 10.33 -25.13 35.04
C ASP A 149 11.36 -24.22 35.74
N GLU A 150 11.66 -23.04 35.19
CA GLU A 150 12.59 -22.08 35.80
C GLU A 150 11.87 -21.24 36.87
N THR A 151 12.48 -21.16 38.06
CA THR A 151 12.08 -20.25 39.16
C THR A 151 12.62 -18.84 38.92
N GLU A 152 12.30 -17.88 39.80
CA GLU A 152 12.66 -16.44 39.69
C GLU A 152 14.04 -16.20 39.06
N LEU A 153 14.05 -15.43 37.96
CA LEU A 153 15.25 -15.11 37.18
C LEU A 153 15.74 -13.72 37.58
N ASP A 154 16.97 -13.61 38.07
CA ASP A 154 17.60 -12.33 38.40
C ASP A 154 18.78 -12.09 37.46
N ILE A 155 18.47 -11.74 36.19
CA ILE A 155 19.46 -11.41 35.17
C ILE A 155 19.48 -9.88 35.02
N GLN A 156 20.60 -9.24 35.30
CA GLN A 156 20.78 -7.79 35.28
C GLN A 156 21.50 -7.26 34.03
N ILE A 157 21.73 -8.14 33.04
CA ILE A 157 22.27 -7.77 31.74
C ILE A 157 21.21 -7.91 30.64
N PRO A 158 21.19 -7.03 29.62
CA PRO A 158 20.36 -7.23 28.45
C PRO A 158 20.83 -8.42 27.60
N ALA A 159 19.87 -9.14 27.04
CA ALA A 159 20.11 -10.25 26.12
C ALA A 159 19.46 -9.98 24.76
N VAL A 160 20.24 -10.10 23.68
CA VAL A 160 19.78 -9.85 22.30
C VAL A 160 20.17 -11.01 21.41
N MET A 161 19.24 -11.48 20.58
CA MET A 161 19.50 -12.48 19.55
C MET A 161 19.80 -11.82 18.21
N LEU A 162 20.80 -12.35 17.50
CA LEU A 162 21.12 -12.00 16.13
C LEU A 162 20.90 -13.21 15.20
N PRO A 163 20.48 -13.00 13.93
CA PRO A 163 20.39 -14.08 12.95
C PRO A 163 21.79 -14.63 12.61
N GLN A 164 21.85 -15.85 12.10
CA GLN A 164 23.10 -16.55 11.81
C GLN A 164 24.05 -15.74 10.91
N GLU A 165 23.53 -15.10 9.85
CA GLU A 165 24.34 -14.33 8.90
C GLU A 165 24.96 -13.08 9.53
N ALA A 166 24.21 -12.36 10.38
CA ALA A 166 24.72 -11.22 11.12
C ALA A 166 25.83 -11.63 12.10
N GLY A 167 25.62 -12.74 12.83
CA GLY A 167 26.62 -13.30 13.74
C GLY A 167 27.90 -13.71 13.02
N ALA A 168 27.80 -14.37 11.87
CA ALA A 168 28.95 -14.76 11.05
C ALA A 168 29.74 -13.54 10.53
N SER A 169 29.05 -12.47 10.12
CA SER A 169 29.68 -11.22 9.73
C SER A 169 30.44 -10.59 10.91
N LEU A 170 29.81 -10.54 12.08
CA LEU A 170 30.40 -9.96 13.29
C LEU A 170 31.61 -10.77 13.80
N GLU A 171 31.56 -12.10 13.73
CA GLU A 171 32.72 -12.97 14.00
C GLU A 171 33.89 -12.68 13.05
N LYS A 172 33.61 -12.52 11.76
CA LYS A 172 34.63 -12.18 10.77
C LYS A 172 35.27 -10.83 11.06
N MET A 173 34.49 -9.85 11.53
CA MET A 173 35.01 -8.54 11.97
C MET A 173 35.95 -8.68 13.17
N LEU A 174 35.59 -9.50 14.16
CA LEU A 174 36.44 -9.79 15.33
C LEU A 174 37.75 -10.51 14.97
N MET A 175 37.73 -11.40 13.98
CA MET A 175 38.95 -12.09 13.53
C MET A 175 39.90 -11.18 12.74
N ASN A 176 39.36 -10.25 11.97
CA ASN A 176 40.14 -9.40 11.06
C ASN A 176 40.64 -8.11 11.72
N SER A 177 40.05 -7.69 12.84
CA SER A 177 40.30 -6.39 13.45
C SER A 177 40.72 -6.51 14.92
N SER A 178 41.59 -5.62 15.37
CA SER A 178 42.11 -5.63 16.74
C SER A 178 41.10 -5.16 17.79
N SER A 179 40.10 -4.35 17.40
CA SER A 179 39.04 -3.88 18.30
C SER A 179 37.72 -3.73 17.55
N VAL A 180 36.69 -4.40 18.07
CA VAL A 180 35.30 -4.26 17.64
C VAL A 180 34.49 -3.87 18.87
N SER A 181 33.61 -2.88 18.70
CA SER A 181 32.67 -2.46 19.73
C SER A 181 31.28 -2.38 19.14
N VAL A 182 30.29 -2.55 20.01
CA VAL A 182 28.87 -2.57 19.64
C VAL A 182 28.10 -1.57 20.51
N GLN A 183 27.01 -1.09 19.97
CA GLN A 183 26.05 -0.24 20.66
C GLN A 183 24.65 -0.82 20.43
N LEU A 184 23.95 -1.11 21.54
CA LEU A 184 22.65 -1.78 21.53
C LEU A 184 21.55 -0.77 21.90
N TYR A 185 20.59 -0.55 21.00
CA TYR A 185 19.48 0.37 21.26
C TYR A 185 18.24 0.01 20.44
N SER A 186 17.06 0.41 20.91
CA SER A 186 15.77 0.19 20.24
C SER A 186 15.10 1.53 19.93
N PRO A 187 15.33 2.15 18.76
CA PRO A 187 14.65 3.40 18.43
C PRO A 187 13.14 3.23 18.37
N ARG A 188 12.43 4.18 18.95
CA ARG A 188 10.97 4.28 18.80
C ARG A 188 10.63 4.70 17.38
N ARG A 189 9.58 4.10 16.81
CA ARG A 189 9.04 4.53 15.52
C ARG A 189 8.22 5.80 15.70
N PRO A 190 8.30 6.76 14.75
CA PRO A 190 7.38 7.89 14.74
C PRO A 190 5.95 7.40 14.50
N LEU A 191 4.96 8.06 15.10
CA LEU A 191 3.54 7.73 14.93
C LEU A 191 3.01 8.03 13.51
N VAL A 192 3.66 8.93 12.77
CA VAL A 192 3.31 9.28 11.39
C VAL A 192 4.61 9.57 10.66
N ASP A 193 4.88 8.87 9.55
CA ASP A 193 6.00 9.17 8.67
C ASP A 193 5.56 10.14 7.55
N ILE A 194 6.44 11.06 7.16
CA ILE A 194 6.16 12.01 6.07
C ILE A 194 5.91 11.27 4.73
N ALA A 195 6.49 10.08 4.54
CA ALA A 195 6.22 9.22 3.39
C ALA A 195 4.72 8.91 3.22
N GLU A 196 3.97 8.73 4.31
CA GLU A 196 2.52 8.46 4.27
C GLU A 196 1.73 9.67 3.75
N VAL A 197 2.17 10.89 4.11
CA VAL A 197 1.57 12.14 3.61
C VAL A 197 1.78 12.27 2.11
N PHE A 198 2.99 11.96 1.62
CA PHE A 198 3.27 11.97 0.18
C PHE A 198 2.47 10.90 -0.56
N LEU A 199 2.38 9.68 -0.05
CA LEU A 199 1.55 8.63 -0.65
C LEU A 199 0.07 9.02 -0.67
N TRP A 200 -0.43 9.64 0.41
CA TRP A 200 -1.79 10.16 0.46
C TRP A 200 -2.04 11.20 -0.62
N LEU A 201 -1.13 12.19 -0.76
CA LEU A 201 -1.20 13.22 -1.80
C LEU A 201 -1.14 12.61 -3.20
N MET A 202 -0.24 11.65 -3.43
CA MET A 202 -0.09 10.95 -4.71
C MET A 202 -1.36 10.19 -5.08
N ALA A 203 -1.96 9.45 -4.14
CA ALA A 203 -3.18 8.68 -4.39
C ALA A 203 -4.36 9.61 -4.71
N VAL A 204 -4.57 10.67 -3.91
CA VAL A 204 -5.62 11.67 -4.14
C VAL A 204 -5.40 12.41 -5.47
N GLY A 205 -4.16 12.84 -5.73
CA GLY A 205 -3.78 13.52 -6.97
C GLY A 205 -3.98 12.65 -8.21
N THR A 206 -3.64 11.36 -8.12
CA THR A 206 -3.82 10.40 -9.22
C THR A 206 -5.30 10.22 -9.56
N ILE A 207 -6.15 9.99 -8.57
CA ILE A 207 -7.61 9.86 -8.79
C ILE A 207 -8.20 11.17 -9.33
N LEU A 208 -7.77 12.32 -8.81
CA LEU A 208 -8.22 13.64 -9.26
C LEU A 208 -7.91 13.82 -10.76
N CYS A 209 -6.64 13.64 -11.15
CA CYS A 209 -6.20 13.73 -12.54
C CYS A 209 -6.93 12.74 -13.45
N ALA A 210 -6.99 11.48 -13.06
CA ALA A 210 -7.66 10.43 -13.83
C ALA A 210 -9.16 10.68 -13.98
N SER A 211 -9.83 11.15 -12.93
CA SER A 211 -11.27 11.45 -12.98
C SER A 211 -11.58 12.60 -13.93
N TYR A 212 -10.83 13.71 -13.84
CA TYR A 212 -11.00 14.86 -14.74
C TYR A 212 -10.75 14.48 -16.18
N TRP A 213 -9.71 13.68 -16.41
CA TRP A 213 -9.40 13.15 -17.73
C TRP A 213 -10.52 12.26 -18.27
N SER A 214 -10.95 11.28 -17.48
CA SER A 214 -12.01 10.34 -17.84
C SER A 214 -13.32 11.08 -18.16
N ALA A 215 -13.66 12.11 -17.38
CA ALA A 215 -14.82 12.96 -17.62
C ALA A 215 -14.68 13.85 -18.88
N TRP A 216 -13.48 14.36 -19.15
CA TRP A 216 -13.18 15.12 -20.36
C TRP A 216 -13.32 14.29 -21.62
N THR A 217 -12.70 13.12 -21.66
CA THR A 217 -12.81 12.21 -22.80
C THR A 217 -14.26 11.77 -23.02
N ALA A 218 -15.01 11.48 -21.95
CA ALA A 218 -16.43 11.12 -22.07
C ALA A 218 -17.29 12.28 -22.61
N ARG A 219 -16.98 13.52 -22.23
CA ARG A 219 -17.67 14.71 -22.73
C ARG A 219 -17.40 14.96 -24.21
N GLU A 220 -16.15 14.86 -24.64
CA GLU A 220 -15.78 15.02 -26.06
C GLU A 220 -16.46 13.94 -26.93
N ALA A 221 -16.45 12.68 -26.49
CA ALA A 221 -17.14 11.61 -27.20
C ALA A 221 -18.66 11.86 -27.32
N ALA A 222 -19.29 12.41 -26.27
CA ALA A 222 -20.70 12.77 -26.31
C ALA A 222 -21.00 13.94 -27.27
N ILE A 223 -20.09 14.91 -27.38
CA ILE A 223 -20.20 16.03 -28.33
C ILE A 223 -20.01 15.54 -29.77
N GLU A 224 -19.02 14.68 -30.03
CA GLU A 224 -18.80 14.09 -31.36
C GLU A 224 -20.03 13.28 -31.79
N GLN A 225 -20.62 12.49 -30.88
CA GLN A 225 -21.83 11.73 -31.17
C GLN A 225 -23.06 12.62 -31.43
N ASP A 226 -23.23 13.74 -30.71
CA ASP A 226 -24.28 14.72 -30.99
C ASP A 226 -24.09 15.41 -32.34
N LYS A 227 -22.83 15.68 -32.73
CA LYS A 227 -22.49 16.23 -34.04
C LYS A 227 -22.82 15.24 -35.15
N LEU A 228 -22.40 13.98 -35.02
CA LEU A 228 -22.73 12.92 -35.97
C LEU A 228 -24.24 12.68 -36.07
N LEU A 229 -24.97 12.76 -34.96
CA LEU A 229 -26.45 12.68 -34.97
C LEU A 229 -27.09 13.85 -35.71
N LYS A 230 -26.54 15.07 -35.60
CA LYS A 230 -27.00 16.22 -36.39
C LYS A 230 -26.69 16.03 -37.88
N ASP A 231 -25.46 15.65 -38.18
CA ASP A 231 -25.01 15.42 -39.56
C ASP A 231 -25.81 14.28 -40.22
N ALA A 232 -26.13 13.21 -39.48
CA ALA A 232 -26.97 12.10 -39.96
C ALA A 232 -28.47 12.42 -40.05
N VAL A 233 -28.96 13.43 -39.32
CA VAL A 233 -30.33 13.95 -39.49
C VAL A 233 -30.42 14.82 -40.75
N ASP A 234 -29.34 15.50 -41.12
CA ASP A 234 -29.24 16.27 -42.36
C ASP A 234 -28.94 15.39 -43.59
N GLU A 235 -28.28 14.23 -43.41
CA GLU A 235 -27.99 13.24 -44.44
C GLU A 235 -28.69 11.89 -44.18
N ILE A 236 -29.96 11.76 -44.58
CA ILE A 236 -30.58 10.42 -44.68
C ILE A 236 -30.04 9.72 -45.93
N SER A 237 -28.92 9.02 -45.79
CA SER A 237 -28.62 7.78 -46.54
C SER A 237 -27.52 6.99 -45.82
N ASP A 238 -27.95 5.87 -45.24
CA ASP A 238 -27.27 4.62 -44.89
C ASP A 238 -25.74 4.54 -45.12
N ASP A 239 -24.96 4.43 -44.04
CA ASP A 239 -24.16 3.21 -43.77
C ASP A 239 -23.64 3.21 -42.31
N GLY A 240 -23.82 2.08 -41.62
CA GLY A 240 -23.52 1.91 -40.20
C GLY A 240 -22.05 1.63 -39.93
N VAL A 241 -21.27 2.66 -39.56
CA VAL A 241 -19.92 2.46 -39.03
C VAL A 241 -19.96 2.49 -37.49
N VAL A 242 -20.14 1.31 -36.88
CA VAL A 242 -19.93 1.13 -35.44
C VAL A 242 -18.42 1.14 -35.16
N ARG A 243 -17.90 2.25 -34.65
CA ARG A 243 -16.54 2.29 -34.07
C ARG A 243 -16.53 1.48 -32.77
N PRO A 244 -15.55 0.58 -32.55
CA PRO A 244 -15.41 -0.10 -31.27
C PRO A 244 -15.01 0.95 -30.23
N SER A 245 -15.92 1.26 -29.30
CA SER A 245 -15.54 2.08 -28.15
C SER A 245 -14.55 1.28 -27.31
N GLY A 246 -13.29 1.71 -27.23
CA GLY A 246 -12.22 1.09 -26.42
C GLY A 246 -12.43 1.25 -24.91
N VAL A 247 -13.67 1.11 -24.44
CA VAL A 247 -14.12 1.32 -23.07
C VAL A 247 -14.68 0.00 -22.55
N VAL A 248 -14.19 -0.46 -21.41
CA VAL A 248 -14.62 -1.71 -20.78
C VAL A 248 -15.56 -1.39 -19.63
N GLU A 249 -16.84 -1.70 -19.78
CA GLU A 249 -17.82 -1.55 -18.72
C GLU A 249 -17.82 -2.77 -17.79
N ILE A 250 -17.80 -2.51 -16.48
CA ILE A 250 -17.89 -3.58 -15.48
C ILE A 250 -19.32 -4.08 -15.39
N SER A 251 -19.51 -5.39 -15.46
CA SER A 251 -20.78 -6.07 -15.19
C SER A 251 -20.86 -6.53 -13.72
N THR A 252 -22.07 -6.82 -13.24
CA THR A 252 -22.24 -7.41 -11.90
C THR A 252 -21.57 -8.79 -11.78
N ILE A 253 -21.59 -9.58 -12.85
CA ILE A 253 -20.94 -10.90 -12.90
C ILE A 253 -19.43 -10.75 -12.81
N SER A 254 -18.84 -9.84 -13.58
CA SER A 254 -17.39 -9.60 -13.54
C SER A 254 -16.93 -9.04 -12.18
N ALA A 255 -17.77 -8.25 -11.50
CA ALA A 255 -17.50 -7.77 -10.14
C ALA A 255 -17.46 -8.89 -9.09
N VAL A 256 -18.32 -9.91 -9.20
CA VAL A 256 -18.28 -11.09 -8.30
C VAL A 256 -17.12 -12.01 -8.68
N LEU A 257 -16.93 -12.25 -9.98
CA LEU A 257 -15.83 -13.08 -10.50
C LEU A 257 -14.46 -12.52 -10.11
N PHE A 258 -14.33 -11.19 -10.03
CA PHE A 258 -13.13 -10.52 -9.56
C PHE A 258 -12.65 -11.05 -8.20
N VAL A 259 -13.55 -11.26 -7.23
CA VAL A 259 -13.19 -11.78 -5.89
C VAL A 259 -12.61 -13.19 -5.99
N VAL A 260 -13.24 -14.04 -6.81
CA VAL A 260 -12.81 -15.43 -6.97
C VAL A 260 -11.45 -15.49 -7.65
N VAL A 261 -11.29 -14.76 -8.76
CA VAL A 261 -10.03 -14.72 -9.52
C VAL A 261 -8.91 -14.11 -8.68
N ALA A 262 -9.16 -12.99 -8.00
CA ALA A 262 -8.18 -12.35 -7.12
C ALA A 262 -7.78 -13.27 -5.96
N SER A 263 -8.74 -14.00 -5.37
CA SER A 263 -8.46 -14.96 -4.29
C SER A 263 -7.62 -16.14 -4.78
N CYS A 264 -7.96 -16.72 -5.93
CA CYS A 264 -7.16 -17.77 -6.55
C CYS A 264 -5.75 -17.29 -6.87
N PHE A 265 -5.64 -16.10 -7.46
CA PHE A 265 -4.36 -15.47 -7.78
C PHE A 265 -3.50 -15.23 -6.52
N LEU A 266 -4.10 -14.76 -5.43
CA LEU A 266 -3.39 -14.52 -4.18
C LEU A 266 -2.91 -15.83 -3.53
N ILE A 267 -3.71 -16.90 -3.58
CA ILE A 267 -3.29 -18.23 -3.10
C ILE A 267 -2.15 -18.78 -3.96
N ILE A 268 -2.24 -18.64 -5.28
CA ILE A 268 -1.17 -19.05 -6.21
C ILE A 268 0.10 -18.28 -5.85
N LEU A 269 0.03 -16.97 -5.67
CA LEU A 269 1.15 -16.16 -5.22
C LEU A 269 1.74 -16.69 -3.93
N TYR A 270 0.92 -16.87 -2.90
CA TYR A 270 1.36 -17.33 -1.58
C TYR A 270 2.01 -18.72 -1.60
N LYS A 271 1.45 -19.67 -2.35
CA LYS A 271 1.97 -21.05 -2.42
C LYS A 271 3.12 -21.21 -3.43
N LEU A 272 3.11 -20.41 -4.49
CA LEU A 272 4.04 -20.45 -5.61
C LEU A 272 4.88 -19.16 -5.65
N MET A 273 5.32 -18.69 -4.47
CA MET A 273 6.28 -17.60 -4.29
C MET A 273 7.67 -17.97 -4.84
N SER A 274 7.71 -18.32 -6.13
CA SER A 274 8.92 -18.61 -6.88
C SER A 274 9.40 -17.34 -7.55
N SER A 275 10.72 -17.15 -7.59
CA SER A 275 11.38 -16.01 -8.26
C SER A 275 10.88 -15.83 -9.70
N TRP A 276 10.66 -16.93 -10.44
CA TRP A 276 10.14 -16.89 -11.80
C TRP A 276 8.74 -16.24 -11.91
N PHE A 277 7.87 -16.45 -10.92
CA PHE A 277 6.53 -15.87 -10.92
C PHE A 277 6.56 -14.37 -10.62
N LEU A 278 7.44 -13.92 -9.73
CA LEU A 278 7.65 -12.49 -9.47
C LEU A 278 8.21 -11.79 -10.72
N ASP A 279 9.14 -12.42 -11.43
CA ASP A 279 9.69 -11.88 -12.68
C ASP A 279 8.62 -11.79 -13.79
N LEU A 280 7.71 -12.77 -13.89
CA LEU A 280 6.54 -12.69 -14.78
C LEU A 280 5.68 -11.46 -14.44
N LEU A 281 5.47 -11.19 -13.16
CA LEU A 281 4.68 -10.05 -12.69
C LEU A 281 5.36 -8.72 -13.00
N VAL A 282 6.69 -8.66 -12.92
CA VAL A 282 7.50 -7.52 -13.35
C VAL A 282 7.37 -7.28 -14.86
N VAL A 283 7.41 -8.34 -15.68
CA VAL A 283 7.18 -8.21 -17.12
C VAL A 283 5.78 -7.68 -17.42
N LEU A 284 4.74 -8.22 -16.77
CA LEU A 284 3.36 -7.73 -16.94
C LEU A 284 3.22 -6.26 -16.51
N PHE A 285 3.84 -5.88 -15.40
CA PHE A 285 3.86 -4.49 -14.93
C PHE A 285 4.59 -3.57 -15.93
N CYS A 286 5.71 -4.01 -16.51
CA CYS A 286 6.40 -3.25 -17.56
C CYS A 286 5.52 -3.04 -18.79
N ILE A 287 4.78 -4.06 -19.25
CA ILE A 287 3.86 -3.94 -20.39
C ILE A 287 2.79 -2.88 -20.09
N GLY A 288 2.11 -3.01 -18.94
CA GLY A 288 1.10 -2.04 -18.53
C GLY A 288 1.68 -0.64 -18.28
N GLY A 289 2.88 -0.55 -17.72
CA GLY A 289 3.59 0.70 -17.48
C GLY A 289 3.99 1.42 -18.77
N VAL A 290 4.44 0.70 -19.80
CA VAL A 290 4.72 1.25 -21.14
C VAL A 290 3.45 1.79 -21.77
N GLU A 291 2.36 1.02 -21.76
CA GLU A 291 1.06 1.47 -22.29
C GLU A 291 0.53 2.69 -21.55
N GLY A 292 0.60 2.66 -20.22
CA GLY A 292 0.19 3.76 -19.35
C GLY A 292 0.99 5.03 -19.62
N LEU A 293 2.32 4.93 -19.59
CA LEU A 293 3.22 6.06 -19.79
C LEU A 293 3.08 6.63 -21.20
N GLN A 294 2.96 5.77 -22.21
CA GLN A 294 2.71 6.19 -23.59
C GLN A 294 1.39 6.97 -23.70
N THR A 295 0.31 6.47 -23.11
CA THR A 295 -1.01 7.14 -23.13
C THR A 295 -0.94 8.53 -22.50
N CYS A 296 -0.32 8.63 -21.33
CA CYS A 296 -0.15 9.91 -20.63
C CYS A 296 0.74 10.89 -21.43
N LEU A 297 1.89 10.44 -21.93
CA LEU A 297 2.83 11.29 -22.67
C LEU A 297 2.25 11.77 -24.00
N VAL A 298 1.63 10.87 -24.78
CA VAL A 298 1.00 11.23 -26.06
C VAL A 298 -0.04 12.32 -25.86
N ALA A 299 -0.83 12.24 -24.81
CA ALA A 299 -1.89 13.21 -24.60
C ALA A 299 -1.44 14.51 -23.92
N LEU A 300 -0.32 14.51 -23.18
CA LEU A 300 0.36 15.74 -22.78
C LEU A 300 1.01 16.44 -23.98
N LEU A 301 1.70 15.67 -24.83
CA LEU A 301 2.42 16.19 -25.99
C LEU A 301 1.47 16.63 -27.10
N SER A 302 0.33 15.96 -27.31
CA SER A 302 -0.66 16.37 -28.32
C SER A 302 -1.27 17.74 -28.01
N ARG A 303 -1.34 18.12 -26.73
CA ARG A 303 -1.77 19.45 -26.31
C ARG A 303 -0.77 20.53 -26.71
N TRP A 304 0.52 20.21 -26.73
CA TRP A 304 1.60 21.14 -27.06
C TRP A 304 1.94 21.15 -28.56
N LEU A 305 1.88 19.98 -29.21
CA LEU A 305 2.28 19.73 -30.60
C LEU A 305 1.05 19.33 -31.45
N ARG A 306 0.10 20.26 -31.61
CA ARG A 306 -1.18 19.98 -32.29
C ARG A 306 -1.01 19.49 -33.74
N GLY A 307 -0.06 20.03 -34.49
CA GLY A 307 0.12 19.71 -35.92
C GLY A 307 0.60 18.28 -36.21
N THR A 308 1.40 17.67 -35.32
CA THR A 308 1.88 16.29 -35.46
C THR A 308 0.93 15.25 -34.85
N ALA A 309 0.01 15.67 -33.97
CA ALA A 309 -0.97 14.79 -33.36
C ALA A 309 -2.06 14.32 -34.34
N GLU A 310 -2.39 15.14 -35.36
CA GLU A 310 -3.43 14.87 -36.36
C GLU A 310 -2.97 13.98 -37.53
N SER A 311 -1.68 13.64 -37.59
CA SER A 311 -1.11 12.79 -38.64
C SER A 311 -1.11 11.31 -38.22
N TYR A 312 -1.66 10.43 -39.06
CA TYR A 312 -1.78 8.99 -38.80
C TYR A 312 -1.10 8.15 -39.89
N ILE A 313 -0.43 7.06 -39.49
CA ILE A 313 0.10 6.04 -40.39
C ILE A 313 -0.66 4.74 -40.19
N LYS A 314 -1.03 4.07 -41.28
CA LYS A 314 -1.53 2.69 -41.23
C LYS A 314 -0.35 1.72 -41.10
N VAL A 315 -0.18 1.14 -39.91
CA VAL A 315 0.77 0.06 -39.65
C VAL A 315 0.06 -1.27 -39.97
N PRO A 316 0.66 -2.17 -40.76
CA PRO A 316 -0.01 -3.39 -41.25
C PRO A 316 -0.53 -4.35 -40.17
N LEU A 317 -0.06 -4.23 -38.93
CA LEU A 317 -0.46 -5.08 -37.80
C LEU A 317 -1.26 -4.35 -36.70
N PHE A 318 -1.14 -3.02 -36.60
CA PHE A 318 -1.71 -2.21 -35.51
C PHE A 318 -2.75 -1.19 -35.97
N GLY A 319 -3.03 -1.10 -37.27
CA GLY A 319 -4.00 -0.13 -37.81
C GLY A 319 -3.45 1.29 -37.85
N ALA A 320 -4.33 2.30 -37.76
CA ALA A 320 -3.95 3.72 -37.81
C ALA A 320 -3.33 4.17 -36.47
N VAL A 321 -2.02 4.42 -36.45
CA VAL A 321 -1.28 4.89 -35.28
C VAL A 321 -0.78 6.32 -35.52
N SER A 322 -0.91 7.19 -34.50
CA SER A 322 -0.38 8.56 -34.58
C SER A 322 1.15 8.56 -34.62
N TYR A 323 1.74 9.46 -35.41
CA TYR A 323 3.21 9.65 -35.43
C TYR A 323 3.78 9.92 -34.03
N LEU A 324 3.02 10.64 -33.20
CA LEU A 324 3.43 10.97 -31.84
C LEU A 324 3.55 9.71 -30.96
N THR A 325 2.62 8.76 -31.11
CA THR A 325 2.66 7.48 -30.40
C THR A 325 3.90 6.67 -30.79
N LEU A 326 4.24 6.62 -32.09
CA LEU A 326 5.42 5.91 -32.56
C LEU A 326 6.72 6.57 -32.08
N ALA A 327 6.77 7.90 -32.01
CA ALA A 327 7.93 8.65 -31.53
C ALA A 327 8.18 8.47 -30.02
N VAL A 328 7.11 8.35 -29.22
CA VAL A 328 7.18 8.22 -27.76
C VAL A 328 7.43 6.76 -27.33
N ALA A 329 7.01 5.77 -28.13
CA ALA A 329 7.12 4.36 -27.76
C ALA A 329 8.54 3.89 -27.36
N PRO A 330 9.63 4.23 -28.09
CA PRO A 330 10.99 3.83 -27.69
C PRO A 330 11.38 4.38 -26.33
N PHE A 331 11.01 5.62 -26.02
CA PHE A 331 11.29 6.23 -24.73
C PHE A 331 10.58 5.48 -23.59
N CYS A 332 9.28 5.18 -23.74
CA CYS A 332 8.52 4.43 -22.73
C CYS A 332 9.11 3.04 -22.48
N ILE A 333 9.46 2.32 -23.56
CA ILE A 333 10.08 0.98 -23.47
C ILE A 333 11.40 1.05 -22.72
N VAL A 334 12.27 2.02 -23.06
CA VAL A 334 13.56 2.20 -22.37
C VAL A 334 13.35 2.51 -20.90
N SER A 335 12.42 3.40 -20.54
CA SER A 335 12.12 3.71 -19.13
C SER A 335 11.68 2.47 -18.34
N ALA A 336 10.82 1.61 -18.91
CA ALA A 336 10.37 0.38 -18.27
C ALA A 336 11.49 -0.66 -18.12
N VAL A 337 12.33 -0.82 -19.16
CA VAL A 337 13.48 -1.74 -19.11
C VAL A 337 14.52 -1.28 -18.09
N VAL A 338 14.84 0.02 -18.06
CA VAL A 338 15.78 0.58 -17.06
C VAL A 338 15.25 0.33 -15.65
N TRP A 339 13.96 0.59 -15.41
CA TRP A 339 13.36 0.30 -14.11
C TRP A 339 13.47 -1.20 -13.76
N ALA A 340 13.13 -2.10 -14.69
CA ALA A 340 13.15 -3.54 -14.45
C ALA A 340 14.55 -4.07 -14.11
N VAL A 341 15.59 -3.59 -14.80
CA VAL A 341 17.00 -3.98 -14.56
C VAL A 341 17.50 -3.46 -13.22
N TYR A 342 17.18 -2.21 -12.88
CA TYR A 342 17.66 -1.57 -11.66
C TYR A 342 16.67 -1.68 -10.49
N ARG A 343 15.65 -2.55 -10.56
CA ARG A 343 14.51 -2.59 -9.61
C ARG A 343 14.91 -2.73 -8.14
N ASN A 344 16.02 -3.43 -7.87
CA ASN A 344 16.52 -3.70 -6.52
C ASN A 344 17.37 -2.55 -5.93
N HIS A 345 17.58 -1.46 -6.69
CA HIS A 345 18.33 -0.30 -6.19
C HIS A 345 17.43 0.68 -5.46
N SER A 346 18.00 1.41 -4.51
CA SER A 346 17.29 2.35 -3.62
C SER A 346 16.55 3.49 -4.34
N PHE A 347 16.88 3.81 -5.59
CA PHE A 347 16.21 4.85 -6.39
C PHE A 347 15.08 4.31 -7.28
N ALA A 348 14.94 2.99 -7.40
CA ALA A 348 14.02 2.37 -8.36
C ALA A 348 12.54 2.61 -8.04
N TRP A 349 12.22 2.99 -6.79
CA TRP A 349 10.86 3.37 -6.41
C TRP A 349 10.30 4.52 -7.23
N ILE A 350 11.14 5.48 -7.64
CA ILE A 350 10.69 6.62 -8.46
C ILE A 350 10.17 6.12 -9.81
N GLY A 351 10.91 5.22 -10.46
CA GLY A 351 10.50 4.61 -11.72
C GLY A 351 9.23 3.78 -11.56
N GLN A 352 9.13 3.01 -10.46
CA GLN A 352 7.95 2.20 -10.15
C GLN A 352 6.71 3.08 -9.99
N ASP A 353 6.80 4.14 -9.21
CA ASP A 353 5.68 5.02 -8.91
C ASP A 353 5.24 5.80 -10.14
N VAL A 354 6.17 6.25 -11.00
CA VAL A 354 5.82 6.91 -12.27
C VAL A 354 5.08 5.96 -13.21
N LEU A 355 5.60 4.73 -13.40
CA LEU A 355 4.95 3.72 -14.23
C LEU A 355 3.60 3.29 -13.63
N GLY A 356 3.53 3.15 -12.30
CA GLY A 356 2.34 2.79 -11.55
C GLY A 356 1.24 3.84 -11.65
N ILE A 357 1.57 5.12 -11.46
CA ILE A 357 0.61 6.24 -11.61
C ILE A 357 0.08 6.28 -13.05
N ALA A 358 0.95 6.16 -14.05
CA ALA A 358 0.54 6.15 -15.45
C ALA A 358 -0.40 4.98 -15.76
N LEU A 359 -0.08 3.78 -15.26
CA LEU A 359 -0.95 2.61 -15.36
C LEU A 359 -2.31 2.84 -14.67
N ILE A 360 -2.33 3.38 -13.44
CA ILE A 360 -3.56 3.67 -12.70
C ILE A 360 -4.46 4.65 -13.48
N ILE A 361 -3.87 5.73 -14.00
CA ILE A 361 -4.59 6.73 -14.80
C ILE A 361 -5.23 6.05 -16.02
N THR A 362 -4.48 5.23 -16.75
CA THR A 362 -4.98 4.53 -17.95
C THR A 362 -6.08 3.53 -17.61
N VAL A 363 -5.94 2.75 -16.54
CA VAL A 363 -6.99 1.82 -16.11
C VAL A 363 -8.29 2.57 -15.76
N LEU A 364 -8.20 3.72 -15.07
CA LEU A 364 -9.38 4.56 -14.75
C LEU A 364 -10.01 5.25 -15.97
N GLN A 365 -9.31 5.33 -17.10
CA GLN A 365 -9.86 5.79 -18.37
C GLN A 365 -10.60 4.69 -19.13
N ILE A 366 -10.01 3.49 -19.16
CA ILE A 366 -10.51 2.33 -19.91
C ILE A 366 -11.69 1.68 -19.18
N VAL A 367 -11.53 1.43 -17.89
CA VAL A 367 -12.50 0.68 -17.09
C VAL A 367 -13.55 1.63 -16.52
N ARG A 368 -14.83 1.33 -16.75
CA ARG A 368 -15.94 2.18 -16.30
C ARG A 368 -16.97 1.38 -15.52
N ILE A 369 -17.40 1.97 -14.40
CA ILE A 369 -18.63 1.56 -13.73
C ILE A 369 -19.82 2.17 -14.50
N PRO A 370 -20.79 1.35 -14.96
CA PRO A 370 -21.94 1.82 -15.73
C PRO A 370 -23.01 2.46 -14.84
N ASN A 371 -23.19 1.97 -13.61
CA ASN A 371 -24.16 2.50 -12.65
C ASN A 371 -23.74 2.21 -11.20
N LEU A 372 -24.38 2.91 -10.26
CA LEU A 372 -24.06 2.80 -8.83
C LEU A 372 -24.34 1.41 -8.26
N LYS A 373 -25.27 0.64 -8.84
CA LYS A 373 -25.52 -0.76 -8.41
C LYS A 373 -24.29 -1.62 -8.65
N VAL A 374 -23.69 -1.58 -9.84
CA VAL A 374 -22.46 -2.32 -10.15
C VAL A 374 -21.32 -1.86 -9.24
N GLY A 375 -21.16 -0.54 -9.06
CA GLY A 375 -20.14 0.00 -8.16
C GLY A 375 -20.30 -0.46 -6.71
N THR A 376 -21.54 -0.55 -6.22
CA THR A 376 -21.85 -1.07 -4.88
C THR A 376 -21.49 -2.55 -4.74
N VAL A 377 -21.80 -3.37 -5.76
CA VAL A 377 -21.43 -4.80 -5.76
C VAL A 377 -19.91 -4.95 -5.77
N LEU A 378 -19.21 -4.26 -6.68
CA LEU A 378 -17.76 -4.32 -6.81
C LEU A 378 -17.04 -3.92 -5.51
N LEU A 379 -17.39 -2.76 -4.94
CA LEU A 379 -16.76 -2.27 -3.72
C LEU A 379 -17.16 -3.07 -2.48
N GLY A 380 -18.39 -3.58 -2.42
CA GLY A 380 -18.81 -4.49 -1.35
C GLY A 380 -18.03 -5.80 -1.39
N CYS A 381 -17.89 -6.39 -2.59
CA CYS A 381 -17.05 -7.55 -2.83
C CYS A 381 -15.59 -7.31 -2.42
N ALA A 382 -15.01 -6.18 -2.83
CA ALA A 382 -13.64 -5.82 -2.48
C ALA A 382 -13.43 -5.55 -0.98
N PHE A 383 -14.42 -4.94 -0.31
CA PHE A 383 -14.43 -4.73 1.14
C PHE A 383 -14.34 -6.06 1.90
N PHE A 384 -15.18 -7.04 1.55
CA PHE A 384 -15.13 -8.35 2.20
C PHE A 384 -13.88 -9.15 1.84
N TYR A 385 -13.40 -9.02 0.60
CA TYR A 385 -12.15 -9.63 0.15
C TYR A 385 -10.97 -9.16 1.02
N ASP A 386 -10.84 -7.85 1.24
CA ASP A 386 -9.73 -7.27 2.00
C ASP A 386 -9.75 -7.72 3.47
N ILE A 387 -10.92 -7.66 4.12
CA ILE A 387 -11.09 -8.16 5.50
C ILE A 387 -10.73 -9.64 5.62
N PHE A 388 -11.20 -10.46 4.66
CA PHE A 388 -10.92 -11.89 4.67
C PHE A 388 -9.41 -12.15 4.55
N TRP A 389 -8.74 -11.54 3.59
CA TRP A 389 -7.33 -11.81 3.31
C TRP A 389 -6.36 -11.17 4.31
N VAL A 390 -6.79 -10.19 5.10
CA VAL A 390 -5.98 -9.62 6.18
C VAL A 390 -6.21 -10.34 7.51
N PHE A 391 -7.45 -10.46 7.96
CA PHE A 391 -7.77 -10.96 9.31
C PHE A 391 -8.09 -12.46 9.34
N VAL A 392 -8.91 -12.95 8.40
CA VAL A 392 -9.38 -14.35 8.42
C VAL A 392 -8.28 -15.30 7.96
N SER A 393 -7.49 -14.90 6.95
CA SER A 393 -6.38 -15.69 6.43
C SER A 393 -5.36 -16.06 7.52
N LYS A 394 -5.07 -15.14 8.46
CA LYS A 394 -4.17 -15.38 9.60
C LYS A 394 -4.61 -16.57 10.45
N LYS A 395 -5.92 -16.75 10.63
CA LYS A 395 -6.47 -17.86 11.41
C LYS A 395 -6.35 -19.21 10.68
N MET A 396 -6.34 -19.19 9.34
CA MET A 396 -6.28 -20.41 8.51
C MET A 396 -4.85 -20.81 8.11
N PHE A 397 -3.96 -19.84 7.90
CA PHE A 397 -2.61 -20.05 7.38
C PHE A 397 -1.51 -19.67 8.40
N HIS A 398 -1.87 -19.37 9.64
CA HIS A 398 -1.01 -18.86 10.74
C HIS A 398 -0.37 -17.49 10.50
N GLU A 399 -0.29 -17.05 9.24
CA GLU A 399 0.17 -15.73 8.83
C GLU A 399 -0.87 -15.05 7.91
N SER A 400 -0.89 -13.72 7.91
CA SER A 400 -1.75 -12.96 7.00
C SER A 400 -1.17 -13.02 5.59
N VAL A 401 -1.81 -13.80 4.72
CA VAL A 401 -1.37 -14.04 3.33
C VAL A 401 -1.10 -12.73 2.58
N MET A 402 -1.98 -11.73 2.70
CA MET A 402 -1.80 -10.45 2.02
C MET A 402 -0.53 -9.71 2.44
N ILE A 403 -0.12 -9.81 3.71
CA ILE A 403 1.09 -9.13 4.22
C ILE A 403 2.34 -9.81 3.67
N VAL A 404 2.39 -11.15 3.72
CA VAL A 404 3.52 -11.95 3.22
C VAL A 404 3.70 -11.69 1.72
N VAL A 405 2.60 -11.72 0.97
CA VAL A 405 2.62 -11.53 -0.48
C VAL A 405 2.98 -10.09 -0.87
N ALA A 406 2.55 -9.07 -0.10
CA ALA A 406 2.88 -7.67 -0.38
C ALA A 406 4.33 -7.32 -0.07
N ARG A 407 4.92 -7.92 0.97
CA ARG A 407 6.29 -7.62 1.41
C ARG A 407 7.37 -8.48 0.74
N GLY A 408 6.98 -9.60 0.13
CA GLY A 408 7.93 -10.60 -0.32
C GLY A 408 8.37 -11.51 0.83
N ASP A 409 8.96 -12.66 0.49
CA ASP A 409 9.53 -13.55 1.50
C ASP A 409 10.68 -12.83 2.24
N LYS A 410 10.97 -13.23 3.48
CA LYS A 410 11.98 -12.62 4.37
C LYS A 410 13.42 -12.67 3.81
N SER A 411 13.58 -13.19 2.60
CA SER A 411 14.77 -13.36 1.76
C SER A 411 15.37 -12.05 1.20
N GLY A 412 14.71 -10.90 1.40
CA GLY A 412 15.21 -9.61 0.90
C GLY A 412 14.96 -9.35 -0.58
N GLU A 413 14.06 -10.13 -1.22
CA GLU A 413 13.57 -9.84 -2.57
C GLU A 413 12.44 -8.80 -2.52
N ASP A 414 12.52 -7.80 -3.41
CA ASP A 414 11.47 -6.79 -3.56
C ASP A 414 10.11 -7.46 -3.83
N GLY A 415 9.09 -7.09 -3.04
CA GLY A 415 7.72 -7.57 -3.16
C GLY A 415 7.05 -7.22 -4.51
N ILE A 416 5.74 -7.51 -4.62
CA ILE A 416 4.98 -7.33 -5.86
C ILE A 416 5.08 -5.90 -6.42
N PRO A 417 5.32 -5.70 -7.73
CA PRO A 417 5.50 -4.36 -8.32
C PRO A 417 4.22 -3.51 -8.38
N MET A 418 3.06 -4.09 -8.08
CA MET A 418 1.73 -3.44 -8.16
C MET A 418 1.37 -2.60 -6.92
N LEU A 419 2.31 -1.79 -6.46
CA LEU A 419 2.18 -0.90 -5.31
C LEU A 419 2.93 0.42 -5.56
N LEU A 420 2.48 1.50 -4.94
CA LEU A 420 3.27 2.73 -4.86
C LEU A 420 4.10 2.68 -3.57
N LYS A 421 5.37 3.10 -3.64
CA LYS A 421 6.31 3.00 -2.51
C LYS A 421 7.12 4.27 -2.30
N ILE A 422 7.16 4.77 -1.07
CA ILE A 422 8.03 5.89 -0.67
C ILE A 422 8.93 5.45 0.48
N PRO A 423 10.25 5.71 0.41
CA PRO A 423 11.15 5.39 1.52
C PRO A 423 10.75 6.19 2.77
N ARG A 424 10.70 5.52 3.92
CA ARG A 424 10.42 6.16 5.21
C ARG A 424 11.57 7.11 5.54
N LEU A 425 11.24 8.38 5.77
CA LEU A 425 12.26 9.42 5.95
C LEU A 425 12.62 9.64 7.42
N PHE A 426 11.72 9.33 8.35
CA PHE A 426 11.90 9.58 9.78
C PHE A 426 11.85 8.31 10.63
N ASP A 427 11.56 7.15 10.04
CA ASP A 427 11.66 5.86 10.71
C ASP A 427 13.14 5.42 10.80
N PRO A 428 13.74 5.32 12.02
CA PRO A 428 15.12 4.87 12.17
C PRO A 428 15.35 3.46 11.65
N TRP A 429 14.31 2.64 11.58
CA TRP A 429 14.36 1.28 11.05
C TRP A 429 14.36 1.22 9.52
N GLY A 430 14.17 2.36 8.85
CA GLY A 430 14.08 2.45 7.40
C GLY A 430 12.89 1.69 6.82
N GLY A 431 13.04 1.25 5.57
CA GLY A 431 12.00 0.58 4.81
C GLY A 431 11.12 1.52 4.00
N TYR A 432 10.03 0.98 3.46
CA TYR A 432 9.11 1.71 2.59
C TYR A 432 7.72 1.77 3.22
N SER A 433 7.05 2.92 3.07
CA SER A 433 5.60 2.98 3.16
C SER A 433 5.02 2.60 1.81
N ILE A 434 3.94 1.82 1.82
CA ILE A 434 3.36 1.23 0.61
C ILE A 434 1.84 1.44 0.58
N ILE A 435 1.29 1.57 -0.63
CA ILE A 435 -0.16 1.56 -0.88
C ILE A 435 -0.43 0.69 -2.12
N GLY A 436 -1.43 -0.19 -2.03
CA GLY A 436 -1.77 -1.10 -3.12
C GLY A 436 -2.53 -0.39 -4.24
N PHE A 437 -2.33 -0.81 -5.49
CA PHE A 437 -3.10 -0.26 -6.62
C PHE A 437 -4.60 -0.50 -6.46
N GLY A 438 -5.01 -1.63 -5.86
CA GLY A 438 -6.42 -1.92 -5.59
C GLY A 438 -7.11 -0.87 -4.72
N ASP A 439 -6.38 -0.32 -3.75
CA ASP A 439 -6.88 0.70 -2.81
C ASP A 439 -7.09 2.06 -3.48
N ILE A 440 -6.44 2.30 -4.63
CA ILE A 440 -6.59 3.51 -5.44
C ILE A 440 -7.59 3.28 -6.57
N LEU A 441 -7.45 2.18 -7.32
CA LEU A 441 -8.24 1.87 -8.50
C LEU A 441 -9.72 1.65 -8.18
N LEU A 442 -10.03 0.79 -7.21
CA LEU A 442 -11.41 0.39 -6.94
C LEU A 442 -12.29 1.57 -6.49
N PRO A 443 -11.92 2.35 -5.45
CA PRO A 443 -12.66 3.57 -5.11
C PRO A 443 -12.51 4.65 -6.20
N GLY A 444 -11.37 4.72 -6.89
CA GLY A 444 -11.14 5.62 -8.01
C GLY A 444 -12.14 5.46 -9.15
N LEU A 445 -12.58 4.23 -9.46
CA LEU A 445 -13.62 3.97 -10.46
C LEU A 445 -14.96 4.60 -10.08
N LEU A 446 -15.34 4.53 -8.80
CA LEU A 446 -16.56 5.15 -8.28
C LEU A 446 -16.48 6.67 -8.31
N ILE A 447 -15.32 7.22 -7.97
CA ILE A 447 -15.09 8.66 -7.96
C ILE A 447 -15.07 9.22 -9.40
N ALA A 448 -14.41 8.54 -10.33
CA ALA A 448 -14.43 8.88 -11.75
C ALA A 448 -15.85 8.78 -12.33
N PHE A 449 -16.65 7.79 -11.91
CA PHE A 449 -18.09 7.72 -12.23
C PHE A 449 -18.84 8.96 -11.74
N SER A 450 -18.58 9.42 -10.51
CA SER A 450 -19.26 10.58 -9.95
C SER A 450 -19.00 11.89 -10.72
N LEU A 451 -17.77 12.12 -11.19
CA LEU A 451 -17.45 13.31 -11.99
C LEU A 451 -18.08 13.26 -13.38
N ARG A 452 -18.03 12.09 -14.03
CA ARG A 452 -18.72 11.86 -15.30
C ARG A 452 -20.21 12.17 -15.19
N TYR A 453 -20.86 11.67 -14.13
CA TYR A 453 -22.26 11.97 -13.86
C TYR A 453 -22.51 13.46 -13.64
N ASP A 454 -21.70 14.12 -12.81
CA ASP A 454 -21.86 15.54 -12.49
C ASP A 454 -21.76 16.44 -13.73
N TRP A 455 -20.80 16.16 -14.62
CA TRP A 455 -20.65 16.91 -15.87
C TRP A 455 -21.80 16.66 -16.84
N LEU A 456 -22.24 15.41 -16.99
CA LEU A 456 -23.41 15.09 -17.82
C LEU A 456 -24.69 15.71 -17.29
N ALA A 457 -24.83 15.84 -15.96
CA ALA A 457 -25.98 16.44 -15.30
C ALA A 457 -25.86 17.97 -15.18
N ASN A 458 -24.80 18.55 -15.75
CA ASN A 458 -24.47 19.98 -15.68
C ASN A 458 -24.52 20.55 -14.25
N LYS A 459 -24.03 19.78 -13.27
CA LYS A 459 -24.02 20.16 -11.86
C LYS A 459 -22.79 20.99 -11.52
N ASN A 460 -22.98 22.03 -10.72
CA ASN A 460 -21.87 22.78 -10.11
C ASN A 460 -21.07 21.88 -9.16
N LEU A 461 -19.77 22.11 -9.01
CA LEU A 461 -18.87 21.29 -8.18
C LEU A 461 -19.37 21.04 -6.74
N ARG A 462 -19.95 22.05 -6.08
CA ARG A 462 -20.52 21.91 -4.71
C ARG A 462 -21.82 21.11 -4.68
N ALA A 463 -22.62 21.24 -5.72
CA ALA A 463 -23.89 20.54 -5.89
C ALA A 463 -23.71 19.14 -6.48
N GLY A 464 -22.53 18.84 -7.02
CA GLY A 464 -22.13 17.54 -7.53
C GLY A 464 -21.81 16.52 -6.44
N TYR A 465 -21.52 15.30 -6.84
CA TYR A 465 -21.07 14.19 -6.00
C TYR A 465 -19.54 14.13 -5.90
N PHE A 466 -18.83 14.55 -6.94
CA PHE A 466 -17.38 14.38 -7.07
C PHE A 466 -16.58 15.01 -5.94
N LEU A 467 -16.83 16.27 -5.60
CA LEU A 467 -16.09 16.98 -4.55
C LEU A 467 -16.20 16.24 -3.21
N TRP A 468 -17.41 15.76 -2.87
CA TRP A 468 -17.66 15.04 -1.64
C TRP A 468 -17.08 13.62 -1.66
N ALA A 469 -17.11 12.95 -2.81
CA ALA A 469 -16.49 11.63 -2.99
C ALA A 469 -14.95 11.70 -2.87
N MET A 470 -14.32 12.73 -3.45
CA MET A 470 -12.88 13.00 -3.29
C MET A 470 -12.50 13.25 -1.84
N PHE A 471 -13.26 14.11 -1.14
CA PHE A 471 -13.03 14.37 0.29
C PHE A 471 -13.20 13.10 1.13
N ALA A 472 -14.24 12.31 0.85
CA ALA A 472 -14.49 11.05 1.54
C ALA A 472 -13.37 10.03 1.31
N TYR A 473 -12.83 9.93 0.09
CA TYR A 473 -11.67 9.09 -0.21
C TYR A 473 -10.43 9.53 0.57
N GLY A 474 -10.11 10.83 0.53
CA GLY A 474 -8.98 11.39 1.28
C GLY A 474 -9.11 11.14 2.79
N LEU A 475 -10.31 11.34 3.36
CA LEU A 475 -10.56 11.05 4.77
C LEU A 475 -10.46 9.55 5.09
N GLY A 476 -11.04 8.69 4.25
CA GLY A 476 -10.96 7.24 4.41
C GLY A 476 -9.52 6.73 4.38
N LEU A 477 -8.71 7.22 3.44
CA LEU A 477 -7.29 6.87 3.33
C LEU A 477 -6.45 7.42 4.49
N LEU A 478 -6.77 8.63 4.99
CA LEU A 478 -6.12 9.17 6.18
C LEU A 478 -6.39 8.28 7.40
N ILE A 479 -7.63 7.86 7.60
CA ILE A 479 -8.00 6.94 8.68
C ILE A 479 -7.31 5.59 8.50
N THR A 480 -7.12 5.12 7.25
CA THR A 480 -6.33 3.93 6.98
C THR A 480 -4.91 4.04 7.54
N TYR A 481 -4.21 5.14 7.28
CA TYR A 481 -2.86 5.34 7.82
C TYR A 481 -2.84 5.50 9.34
N VAL A 482 -3.79 6.24 9.90
CA VAL A 482 -3.91 6.37 11.36
C VAL A 482 -4.09 5.01 12.00
N ALA A 483 -4.99 4.18 11.49
CA ALA A 483 -5.21 2.85 12.02
C ALA A 483 -3.97 1.93 11.81
N LEU A 484 -3.23 2.08 10.69
CA LEU A 484 -2.01 1.29 10.45
C LEU A 484 -0.97 1.56 11.53
N ASN A 485 -0.85 2.83 11.93
CA ASN A 485 0.09 3.26 12.96
C ASN A 485 -0.39 2.93 14.38
N LEU A 486 -1.67 2.63 14.57
CA LEU A 486 -2.25 2.15 15.82
C LEU A 486 -2.20 0.63 15.98
N MET A 487 -2.03 -0.13 14.89
CA MET A 487 -2.15 -1.60 14.89
C MET A 487 -0.82 -2.35 15.14
N ASP A 488 0.23 -1.69 15.64
CA ASP A 488 1.49 -2.29 16.13
C ASP A 488 2.08 -3.42 15.27
N GLY A 489 2.02 -3.27 13.93
CA GLY A 489 2.57 -4.24 12.98
C GLY A 489 1.61 -5.35 12.52
N HIS A 490 0.36 -5.36 13.00
CA HIS A 490 -0.71 -6.11 12.34
C HIS A 490 -1.13 -5.42 11.04
N GLY A 491 -1.27 -6.21 9.97
CA GLY A 491 -1.79 -5.70 8.71
C GLY A 491 -3.23 -5.25 8.88
N GLN A 492 -3.60 -4.25 8.09
CA GLN A 492 -4.91 -3.65 8.12
C GLN A 492 -5.56 -3.72 6.73
N PRO A 493 -6.86 -4.06 6.65
CA PRO A 493 -7.61 -3.90 5.43
C PRO A 493 -7.85 -2.41 5.15
N ALA A 494 -7.26 -1.88 4.08
CA ALA A 494 -7.42 -0.47 3.71
C ALA A 494 -8.85 -0.15 3.24
N LEU A 495 -9.47 -1.07 2.50
CA LEU A 495 -10.82 -0.90 1.96
C LEU A 495 -11.90 -0.92 3.05
N LEU A 496 -11.60 -1.49 4.23
CA LEU A 496 -12.45 -1.42 5.42
C LEU A 496 -12.81 0.03 5.77
N TYR A 497 -11.87 0.96 5.57
CA TYR A 497 -12.06 2.37 5.86
C TYR A 497 -12.50 3.12 4.61
N ILE A 498 -11.83 2.91 3.47
CA ILE A 498 -12.09 3.70 2.25
C ILE A 498 -13.52 3.48 1.69
N VAL A 499 -14.01 2.24 1.67
CA VAL A 499 -15.30 1.91 1.03
C VAL A 499 -16.48 2.55 1.76
N PRO A 500 -16.64 2.43 3.10
CA PRO A 500 -17.73 3.09 3.81
C PRO A 500 -17.76 4.62 3.61
N PHE A 501 -16.60 5.28 3.62
CA PHE A 501 -16.55 6.73 3.39
C PHE A 501 -16.96 7.08 1.96
N THR A 502 -16.37 6.45 0.95
CA THR A 502 -16.63 6.79 -0.47
C THR A 502 -18.04 6.40 -0.90
N LEU A 503 -18.39 5.12 -0.79
CA LEU A 503 -19.69 4.59 -1.21
C LEU A 503 -20.82 5.12 -0.34
N GLY A 504 -20.61 5.18 0.99
CA GLY A 504 -21.60 5.72 1.92
C GLY A 504 -21.94 7.18 1.61
N THR A 505 -20.94 8.01 1.31
CA THR A 505 -21.16 9.41 0.93
C THR A 505 -22.00 9.54 -0.34
N LEU A 506 -21.71 8.76 -1.39
CA LEU A 506 -22.52 8.76 -2.62
C LEU A 506 -23.95 8.30 -2.39
N LEU A 507 -24.16 7.22 -1.62
CA LEU A 507 -25.49 6.70 -1.32
C LEU A 507 -26.31 7.70 -0.49
N LEU A 508 -25.70 8.32 0.53
CA LEU A 508 -26.35 9.32 1.37
C LEU A 508 -26.73 10.58 0.58
N LEU A 509 -25.80 11.10 -0.22
CA LEU A 509 -26.08 12.25 -1.07
C LEU A 509 -27.12 11.94 -2.14
N GLY A 510 -27.04 10.78 -2.79
CA GLY A 510 -28.01 10.35 -3.79
C GLY A 510 -29.41 10.22 -3.20
N LYS A 511 -29.52 9.68 -1.99
CA LYS A 511 -30.80 9.60 -1.25
C LYS A 511 -31.31 10.99 -0.86
N LYS A 512 -30.46 11.86 -0.32
CA LYS A 512 -30.82 13.22 0.11
C LYS A 512 -31.28 14.10 -1.06
N ARG A 513 -30.69 13.91 -2.25
CA ARG A 513 -30.97 14.69 -3.46
C ARG A 513 -32.08 14.11 -4.33
N GLY A 514 -32.57 12.90 -4.05
CA GLY A 514 -33.63 12.24 -4.82
C GLY A 514 -33.16 11.55 -6.11
N ASP A 515 -31.88 11.63 -6.45
CA ASP A 515 -31.32 11.05 -7.68
C ASP A 515 -30.93 9.57 -7.55
N LEU A 516 -31.06 8.98 -6.35
CA LEU A 516 -30.55 7.64 -6.07
C LEU A 516 -31.05 6.59 -7.07
N LYS A 517 -32.33 6.65 -7.47
CA LYS A 517 -32.89 5.70 -8.43
C LYS A 517 -32.19 5.81 -9.79
N THR A 518 -31.95 7.04 -10.26
CA THR A 518 -31.26 7.31 -11.53
C THR A 518 -29.81 6.82 -11.48
N LEU A 519 -29.08 7.16 -10.41
CA LEU A 519 -27.70 6.70 -10.19
C LEU A 519 -27.61 5.18 -10.11
N TRP A 520 -28.58 4.53 -9.46
CA TRP A 520 -28.59 3.10 -9.21
C TRP A 520 -28.84 2.27 -10.46
N THR A 521 -29.80 2.67 -11.30
CA THR A 521 -30.22 1.86 -12.46
C THR A 521 -29.60 2.32 -13.77
N LYS A 522 -29.67 3.63 -14.05
CA LYS A 522 -29.26 4.17 -15.36
C LYS A 522 -27.81 4.62 -15.36
N GLY A 523 -27.33 5.16 -14.24
CA GLY A 523 -25.96 5.67 -14.13
C GLY A 523 -25.67 6.94 -14.92
N GLU A 524 -26.63 7.40 -15.72
CA GLU A 524 -26.59 8.66 -16.47
C GLU A 524 -27.82 9.52 -16.15
N PRO A 525 -27.68 10.86 -16.16
CA PRO A 525 -28.82 11.76 -16.00
C PRO A 525 -29.79 11.63 -17.18
N GLN A 526 -31.07 11.91 -16.94
CA GLN A 526 -32.06 11.94 -18.03
C GLN A 526 -31.71 13.11 -18.98
N ARG A 527 -31.25 12.78 -20.19
CA ARG A 527 -31.13 13.76 -21.27
C ARG A 527 -32.52 13.98 -21.87
N PRO A 528 -33.00 15.24 -22.00
CA PRO A 528 -34.17 15.51 -22.82
C PRO A 528 -33.87 15.05 -24.25
N CYS A 529 -34.76 14.25 -24.85
CA CYS A 529 -34.59 13.81 -26.23
C CYS A 529 -34.51 15.03 -27.17
N PRO A 530 -33.48 15.14 -28.03
CA PRO A 530 -33.36 16.25 -28.98
C PRO A 530 -34.56 16.38 -29.91
N HIS A 531 -35.23 15.26 -30.24
CA HIS A 531 -36.44 15.23 -31.07
C HIS A 531 -37.62 16.04 -30.49
N VAL A 532 -37.68 16.24 -29.17
CA VAL A 532 -38.74 17.04 -28.54
C VAL A 532 -38.54 18.55 -28.80
N ARG A 533 -37.30 19.01 -28.98
CA ARG A 533 -37.04 20.42 -29.35
C ARG A 533 -37.46 20.72 -30.79
N LEU A 534 -37.22 19.80 -31.73
CA LEU A 534 -37.56 19.99 -33.14
C LEU A 534 -39.08 20.12 -33.35
N HIS A 535 -39.90 19.33 -32.64
CA HIS A 535 -41.35 19.46 -32.69
C HIS A 535 -41.88 20.77 -32.08
N SER A 536 -41.23 21.29 -31.02
CA SER A 536 -41.62 22.57 -30.43
C SER A 536 -41.29 23.77 -31.34
N SER A 537 -40.19 23.70 -32.11
CA SER A 537 -39.82 24.77 -33.06
C SER A 537 -40.59 24.73 -34.38
N SER A 538 -41.12 23.57 -34.79
CA SER A 538 -41.99 23.48 -35.96
C SER A 538 -43.44 23.86 -35.65
N SER A 539 -43.93 23.55 -34.44
CA SER A 539 -45.28 23.96 -34.01
C SER A 539 -45.40 25.48 -33.80
N SER A 540 -44.35 26.17 -33.34
CA SER A 540 -44.38 27.62 -33.15
C SER A 540 -44.30 28.43 -34.45
N LYS A 541 -43.95 27.80 -35.58
CA LYS A 541 -43.98 28.46 -36.90
C LYS A 541 -45.34 28.38 -37.61
N PHE A 542 -46.24 27.49 -37.16
CA PHE A 542 -47.57 27.33 -37.76
C PHE A 542 -48.69 28.08 -37.02
N GLU A 543 -48.42 28.66 -35.84
CA GLU A 543 -49.40 29.45 -35.08
C GLU A 543 -49.30 30.97 -35.32
N ASP A 544 -48.20 31.47 -35.90
CA ASP A 544 -48.05 32.89 -36.28
C ASP A 544 -48.55 33.22 -37.71
N GLU A 545 -49.14 32.24 -38.41
CA GLU A 545 -49.61 32.38 -39.81
C GLU A 545 -51.11 32.05 -39.99
N LYS A 546 -51.93 32.35 -38.97
CA LYS A 546 -53.41 32.29 -39.07
C LYS A 546 -54.11 33.55 -38.56
#